data_AF-A0A250G676-F1
#
_entry.id   AF-A0A250G676-F1
#
_cell.length_a   1.000
_cell.length_b   1.000
_cell.length_c   1.000
_cell.angle_alpha   90.00
_cell.angle_beta   90.00
_cell.angle_gamma   90.00
#
_symmetry.space_group_name_H-M   'P 1'
#
loop_
_entity.id
_entity.type
_entity.pdbx_description
1 polymer ?
#
loop_
_entity_poly.entity_id
_entity_poly.type
_entity_poly.pdbx_seq_one_letter_code
_entity_poly.pdbx_strand_id
1 'polypeptide(L)'
;MYITGKYWNNYIGDTDDSLTLVDYLLDKQKEEITLSEIFSDTRLERLNWNFRQTDTLLIYTDKQGIQREFYYAIDLITDLAALLLECKKNGSVNLSELSEGNFDATSLNIKIISTQEENKQMNKALKDFVAEPLSYDLSEMCPEEVMLEIAEICEELRKELFEE
;
A
#
# COMPACT_ATOMS: atom_id res chain seq x y z
N MET A 1 2.46 -3.78 -15.56
CA MET A 1 2.83 -2.46 -15.00
C MET A 1 4.34 -2.35 -14.73
N TYR A 2 4.90 -1.15 -14.49
CA TYR A 2 6.32 -0.97 -14.14
C TYR A 2 6.69 -1.67 -12.84
N ILE A 3 5.75 -1.69 -11.87
CA ILE A 3 5.94 -2.35 -10.58
C ILE A 3 5.78 -3.87 -10.60
N THR A 4 5.13 -4.45 -11.62
CA THR A 4 4.80 -5.89 -11.68
C THR A 4 6.05 -6.74 -11.77
N GLY A 5 6.19 -7.72 -10.88
CA GLY A 5 7.34 -8.65 -10.84
C GLY A 5 8.63 -8.01 -10.33
N LYS A 6 8.61 -6.70 -10.05
CA LYS A 6 9.72 -5.97 -9.42
C LYS A 6 9.43 -5.75 -7.93
N TYR A 7 8.27 -5.17 -7.66
CA TYR A 7 7.78 -4.92 -6.30
C TYR A 7 6.45 -5.65 -6.08
N TRP A 8 5.47 -5.39 -6.94
CA TRP A 8 4.17 -6.06 -6.88
C TRP A 8 4.31 -7.54 -7.26
N ASN A 9 3.76 -8.46 -6.45
CA ASN A 9 3.99 -9.91 -6.49
C ASN A 9 5.44 -10.32 -6.19
N ASN A 10 6.16 -9.49 -5.43
CA ASN A 10 7.50 -9.79 -4.90
C ASN A 10 7.55 -9.29 -3.45
N TYR A 11 6.83 -9.99 -2.57
CA TYR A 11 6.53 -9.64 -1.18
C TYR A 11 5.67 -8.38 -0.95
N ILE A 12 5.73 -7.38 -1.83
CA ILE A 12 4.77 -6.27 -1.85
C ILE A 12 3.64 -6.63 -2.80
N GLY A 13 2.40 -6.31 -2.46
CA GLY A 13 1.23 -6.64 -3.27
C GLY A 13 0.81 -8.11 -3.25
N ASP A 14 1.38 -8.92 -2.34
CA ASP A 14 1.21 -10.39 -2.27
C ASP A 14 0.57 -10.85 -0.95
N THR A 15 -0.14 -9.96 -0.24
CA THR A 15 -0.82 -10.26 1.03
C THR A 15 -2.35 -10.14 0.93
N ASP A 16 -3.07 -10.66 1.93
CA ASP A 16 -4.53 -10.48 2.03
C ASP A 16 -4.90 -8.98 2.15
N ASP A 17 -4.03 -8.17 2.75
CA ASP A 17 -4.18 -6.71 2.82
C ASP A 17 -4.05 -6.08 1.42
N SER A 18 -3.15 -6.59 0.58
CA SER A 18 -3.02 -6.16 -0.81
C SER A 18 -4.29 -6.42 -1.61
N LEU A 19 -4.91 -7.61 -1.44
CA LEU A 19 -6.19 -7.93 -2.07
C LEU A 19 -7.29 -7.00 -1.58
N THR A 20 -7.34 -6.75 -0.27
CA THR A 20 -8.30 -5.82 0.36
C THR A 20 -8.13 -4.39 -0.16
N LEU A 21 -6.89 -3.94 -0.41
CA LEU A 21 -6.60 -2.65 -1.02
C LEU A 21 -7.14 -2.57 -2.45
N VAL A 22 -6.93 -3.61 -3.26
CA VAL A 22 -7.44 -3.66 -4.64
C VAL A 22 -8.97 -3.62 -4.67
N ASP A 23 -9.63 -4.39 -3.80
CA ASP A 23 -11.10 -4.37 -3.66
C ASP A 23 -11.61 -2.98 -3.26
N TYR A 24 -10.97 -2.33 -2.29
CA TYR A 24 -11.27 -0.96 -1.90
C TYR A 24 -11.17 0.00 -3.09
N LEU A 25 -10.08 -0.07 -3.88
CA LEU A 25 -9.85 0.82 -5.02
C LEU A 25 -10.88 0.61 -6.14
N LEU A 26 -11.25 -0.64 -6.42
CA LEU A 26 -12.33 -0.98 -7.36
C LEU A 26 -13.68 -0.43 -6.89
N ASP A 27 -13.94 -0.52 -5.59
CA ASP A 27 -15.14 0.03 -4.97
C ASP A 27 -15.22 1.55 -5.06
N LYS A 28 -14.10 2.28 -5.15
CA LYS A 28 -14.18 3.74 -5.31
C LYS A 28 -14.87 4.15 -6.61
N GLN A 29 -14.76 3.36 -7.69
CA GLN A 29 -15.24 3.74 -9.04
C GLN A 29 -14.82 5.17 -9.43
N LYS A 30 -13.57 5.53 -9.10
CA LYS A 30 -12.97 6.84 -9.38
C LYS A 30 -11.66 6.66 -10.12
N GLU A 31 -11.38 7.55 -11.07
CA GLU A 31 -10.10 7.59 -11.78
C GLU A 31 -9.00 8.30 -10.97
N GLU A 32 -9.35 9.27 -10.13
CA GLU A 32 -8.39 9.97 -9.27
C GLU A 32 -8.80 9.81 -7.80
N ILE A 33 -7.85 9.36 -6.98
CA ILE A 33 -8.03 9.13 -5.54
C ILE A 33 -6.86 9.79 -4.82
N THR A 34 -7.14 10.58 -3.78
CA THR A 34 -6.05 11.22 -3.01
C THR A 34 -5.50 10.26 -1.96
N LEU A 35 -4.22 10.35 -1.64
CA LEU A 35 -3.64 9.54 -0.56
C LEU A 35 -4.35 9.81 0.78
N SER A 36 -4.70 11.07 1.07
CA SER A 36 -5.50 11.43 2.24
C SER A 36 -6.89 10.78 2.29
N GLU A 37 -7.53 10.58 1.12
CA GLU A 37 -8.82 9.88 1.04
C GLU A 37 -8.64 8.41 1.41
N ILE A 38 -7.60 7.76 0.86
CA ILE A 38 -7.26 6.37 1.23
C ILE A 38 -7.00 6.27 2.72
N PHE A 39 -6.17 7.17 3.28
CA PHE A 39 -5.85 7.15 4.70
C PHE A 39 -7.12 7.23 5.55
N SER A 40 -7.97 8.24 5.28
CA SER A 40 -9.23 8.44 6.00
C SER A 40 -10.19 7.27 5.89
N ASP A 41 -10.28 6.64 4.72
CA ASP A 41 -11.22 5.55 4.46
C ASP A 41 -10.77 4.25 5.13
N THR A 42 -9.45 4.00 5.23
CA THR A 42 -8.88 2.80 5.87
C THR A 42 -8.54 2.99 7.36
N ARG A 43 -8.65 4.23 7.86
CA ARG A 43 -8.29 4.66 9.22
C ARG A 43 -6.79 4.71 9.51
N LEU A 44 -5.95 4.66 8.48
CA LEU A 44 -4.49 4.79 8.61
C LEU A 44 -4.07 6.11 9.29
N GLU A 45 -4.85 7.18 9.13
CA GLU A 45 -4.55 8.49 9.74
C GLU A 45 -4.49 8.41 11.26
N ARG A 46 -5.17 7.45 11.89
CA ARG A 46 -5.20 7.27 13.34
C ARG A 46 -3.87 6.80 13.91
N LEU A 47 -3.03 6.19 13.09
CA LEU A 47 -1.69 5.74 13.46
C LEU A 47 -0.67 6.87 13.47
N ASN A 48 -1.05 8.09 13.04
CA ASN A 48 -0.20 9.29 13.10
C ASN A 48 1.20 9.10 12.49
N TRP A 49 1.27 8.41 11.35
CA TRP A 49 2.51 8.08 10.64
C TRP A 49 3.51 7.21 11.43
N ASN A 50 3.01 6.46 12.42
CA ASN A 50 3.76 5.38 13.09
C ASN A 50 3.10 4.04 12.78
N PHE A 51 3.74 3.25 11.91
CA PHE A 51 3.18 2.00 11.39
C PHE A 51 3.87 0.76 11.95
N ARG A 52 4.68 0.90 13.01
CA ARG A 52 5.31 -0.25 13.68
C ARG A 52 4.29 -1.17 14.33
N GLN A 53 3.15 -0.65 14.73
CA GLN A 53 2.11 -1.38 15.45
C GLN A 53 0.73 -1.00 14.89
N THR A 54 -0.09 -2.01 14.67
CA THR A 54 -1.48 -1.88 14.19
C THR A 54 -2.45 -1.98 15.36
N ASP A 55 -2.23 -1.14 16.39
CA ASP A 55 -3.01 -1.13 17.64
C ASP A 55 -4.47 -0.68 17.44
N THR A 56 -4.78 -0.13 16.26
CA THR A 56 -6.12 0.33 15.89
C THR A 56 -6.61 -0.48 14.71
N LEU A 57 -7.85 -0.96 14.80
CA LEU A 57 -8.52 -1.65 13.71
C LEU A 57 -8.57 -0.76 12.45
N LEU A 58 -7.80 -1.16 11.44
CA LEU A 58 -7.80 -0.61 10.10
C LEU A 58 -8.88 -1.32 9.30
N ILE A 59 -9.87 -0.57 8.83
CA ILE A 59 -10.99 -1.13 8.07
C ILE A 59 -11.46 -0.15 7.02
N TYR A 60 -12.01 -0.67 5.94
CA TYR A 60 -12.93 0.07 5.08
C TYR A 60 -14.28 -0.65 5.02
N THR A 61 -15.35 0.09 4.75
CA THR A 61 -16.68 -0.48 4.53
C THR A 61 -16.97 -0.50 3.04
N ASP A 62 -17.19 -1.69 2.47
CA ASP A 62 -17.50 -1.88 1.06
C ASP A 62 -18.89 -1.34 0.70
N LYS A 63 -19.20 -1.32 -0.61
CA LYS A 63 -20.50 -0.82 -1.10
C LYS A 63 -21.69 -1.61 -0.60
N GLN A 64 -21.49 -2.85 -0.17
CA GLN A 64 -22.50 -3.74 0.39
C GLN A 64 -22.66 -3.55 1.91
N GLY A 65 -21.85 -2.68 2.52
CA GLY A 65 -21.89 -2.39 3.95
C GLY A 65 -21.07 -3.37 4.80
N ILE A 66 -20.24 -4.20 4.19
CA ILE A 66 -19.39 -5.19 4.87
C ILE A 66 -18.07 -4.52 5.22
N GLN A 67 -17.61 -4.70 6.45
CA GLN A 67 -16.30 -4.24 6.88
C GLN A 67 -15.23 -5.21 6.39
N ARG A 68 -14.20 -4.66 5.76
CA ARG A 68 -12.98 -5.38 5.37
C ARG A 68 -11.83 -4.85 6.21
N GLU A 69 -11.02 -5.76 6.72
CA GLU A 69 -9.94 -5.46 7.65
C GLU A 69 -8.61 -5.42 6.91
N PHE A 70 -7.72 -4.52 7.35
CA PHE A 70 -6.30 -4.60 7.07
C PHE A 70 -5.60 -5.02 8.36
N TYR A 71 -4.76 -6.05 8.28
CA TYR A 71 -4.11 -6.64 9.45
C TYR A 71 -2.83 -5.91 9.84
N TYR A 72 -2.05 -5.46 8.86
CA TYR A 72 -0.75 -4.83 9.07
C TYR A 72 -0.70 -3.47 8.39
N ALA A 73 -0.51 -2.42 9.18
CA ALA A 73 -0.36 -1.07 8.66
C ALA A 73 0.81 -0.95 7.68
N ILE A 74 1.89 -1.70 7.91
CA ILE A 74 3.07 -1.65 7.05
C ILE A 74 2.83 -2.26 5.66
N ASP A 75 2.05 -3.34 5.55
CA ASP A 75 1.69 -3.93 4.26
C ASP A 75 0.93 -2.91 3.41
N LEU A 76 -0.05 -2.24 4.01
CA LEU A 76 -0.80 -1.20 3.32
C LEU A 76 0.09 -0.03 2.89
N ILE A 77 1.11 0.33 3.68
CA ILE A 77 2.03 1.43 3.37
C ILE A 77 3.02 1.07 2.25
N THR A 78 3.56 -0.15 2.24
CA THR A 78 4.45 -0.61 1.16
C THR A 78 3.68 -0.79 -0.15
N ASP A 79 2.45 -1.28 -0.10
CA ASP A 79 1.56 -1.39 -1.26
C ASP A 79 1.23 -0.01 -1.84
N LEU A 80 0.82 0.95 -1.00
CA LEU A 80 0.56 2.32 -1.45
C LEU A 80 1.80 2.97 -2.06
N ALA A 81 3.00 2.68 -1.53
CA ALA A 81 4.24 3.14 -2.14
C ALA A 81 4.47 2.56 -3.54
N ALA A 82 4.20 1.27 -3.75
CA ALA A 82 4.28 0.65 -5.08
C ALA A 82 3.28 1.30 -6.05
N LEU A 83 2.02 1.49 -5.64
CA LEU A 83 1.00 2.13 -6.48
C LEU A 83 1.34 3.60 -6.82
N LEU A 84 1.93 4.34 -5.87
CA LEU A 84 2.44 5.69 -6.12
C LEU A 84 3.60 5.69 -7.12
N LEU A 85 4.52 4.72 -7.04
CA LEU A 85 5.61 4.57 -8.00
C LEU A 85 5.09 4.28 -9.40
N GLU A 86 4.10 3.40 -9.53
CA GLU A 86 3.46 3.12 -10.81
C GLU A 86 2.80 4.39 -11.38
N CYS A 87 2.06 5.15 -10.57
CA CYS A 87 1.50 6.43 -10.97
C CYS A 87 2.59 7.43 -11.42
N LYS A 88 3.74 7.45 -10.74
CA LYS A 88 4.88 8.33 -11.08
C LYS A 88 5.52 7.94 -12.43
N LYS A 89 5.68 6.65 -12.71
CA LYS A 89 6.36 6.17 -13.92
C LYS A 89 5.45 6.09 -15.14
N ASN A 90 4.20 5.64 -14.96
CA ASN A 90 3.27 5.34 -16.04
C ASN A 90 1.99 6.20 -16.04
N GLY A 91 1.80 7.06 -15.04
CA GLY A 91 0.67 8.00 -14.96
C GLY A 91 -0.58 7.47 -14.26
N SER A 92 -0.78 6.14 -14.27
CA SER A 92 -1.89 5.45 -13.61
C SER A 92 -1.54 3.99 -13.31
N VAL A 93 -2.31 3.37 -12.42
CA VAL A 93 -2.31 1.95 -12.11
C VAL A 93 -3.48 1.28 -12.81
N ASN A 94 -3.23 0.17 -13.51
CA ASN A 94 -4.29 -0.69 -14.01
C ASN A 94 -4.63 -1.77 -12.98
N LEU A 95 -5.76 -1.62 -12.29
CA LEU A 95 -6.21 -2.53 -11.25
C LEU A 95 -6.43 -3.96 -11.76
N SER A 96 -6.74 -4.14 -13.06
CA SER A 96 -6.91 -5.48 -13.62
C SER A 96 -5.62 -6.28 -13.76
N GLU A 97 -4.47 -5.62 -13.59
CA GLU A 97 -3.15 -6.24 -13.62
C GLU A 97 -2.59 -6.48 -12.20
N LEU A 98 -3.29 -6.04 -11.14
CA LEU A 98 -2.86 -6.24 -9.75
C LEU A 98 -3.37 -7.55 -9.14
N SER A 99 -4.54 -8.04 -9.57
CA SER A 99 -5.13 -9.28 -9.08
C SER A 99 -5.83 -10.06 -10.19
N GLU A 100 -5.97 -11.38 -10.00
CA GLU A 100 -6.79 -12.22 -10.88
C GLU A 100 -8.25 -12.14 -10.42
N GLY A 101 -9.09 -11.38 -11.13
CA GLY A 101 -10.48 -11.15 -10.74
C GLY A 101 -11.41 -10.80 -11.90
N ASN A 102 -12.71 -10.92 -11.65
CA ASN A 102 -13.73 -10.35 -12.54
C ASN A 102 -14.02 -8.92 -12.09
N PHE A 103 -13.64 -7.96 -12.92
CA PHE A 103 -13.79 -6.55 -12.59
C PHE A 103 -15.09 -5.97 -13.15
N ASP A 104 -16.10 -5.83 -12.30
CA ASP A 104 -17.35 -5.09 -12.61
C ASP A 104 -17.21 -3.58 -12.30
N ALA A 105 -16.01 -3.02 -12.52
CA ALA A 105 -15.72 -1.61 -12.27
C ALA A 105 -15.79 -0.79 -13.56
N THR A 106 -16.35 0.42 -13.47
CA THR A 106 -16.47 1.36 -14.60
C THR A 106 -15.14 2.00 -14.99
N SER A 107 -14.17 2.04 -14.09
CA SER A 107 -12.78 2.39 -14.37
C SER A 107 -11.85 1.38 -13.70
N LEU A 108 -10.88 0.91 -14.48
CA LEU A 108 -9.79 0.03 -14.02
C LEU A 108 -8.47 0.78 -13.94
N ASN A 109 -8.38 1.97 -14.52
CA ASN A 109 -7.18 2.80 -14.45
C ASN A 109 -7.40 3.90 -13.42
N ILE A 110 -6.57 3.90 -12.39
CA ILE A 110 -6.64 4.88 -11.32
C ILE A 110 -5.31 5.63 -11.18
N LYS A 111 -5.37 6.84 -10.65
CA LYS A 111 -4.21 7.64 -10.28
C LYS A 111 -4.33 8.04 -8.81
N ILE A 112 -3.34 7.62 -8.03
CA ILE A 112 -3.22 8.07 -6.64
C ILE A 112 -2.46 9.40 -6.63
N ILE A 113 -3.05 10.40 -6.00
CA ILE A 113 -2.48 11.76 -5.89
C ILE A 113 -2.04 12.00 -4.46
N SER A 114 -0.76 12.32 -4.28
CA SER A 114 -0.18 12.71 -3.00
C SER A 114 0.37 14.14 -3.04
N THR A 115 0.34 14.79 -1.89
CA THR A 115 0.98 16.08 -1.64
C THR A 115 2.47 15.91 -1.35
N GLN A 116 3.23 17.01 -1.43
CA GLN A 116 4.65 16.99 -1.08
C GLN A 116 4.88 16.62 0.40
N GLU A 117 3.98 17.01 1.30
CA GLU A 117 4.11 16.67 2.72
C GLU A 117 3.84 15.19 2.96
N GLU A 118 2.78 14.63 2.38
CA GLU A 118 2.53 13.19 2.40
C GLU A 118 3.69 12.39 1.82
N ASN A 119 4.31 12.83 0.72
CA ASN A 119 5.49 12.17 0.17
C ASN A 119 6.68 12.16 1.13
N LYS A 120 6.89 13.24 1.90
CA LYS A 120 7.94 13.24 2.94
C LYS A 120 7.63 12.27 4.06
N GLN A 121 6.37 12.20 4.49
CA GLN A 121 5.97 11.29 5.57
C GLN A 121 6.01 9.83 5.12
N MET A 122 5.58 9.51 3.89
CA MET A 122 5.73 8.19 3.27
C MET A 122 7.21 7.79 3.21
N ASN A 123 8.08 8.67 2.70
CA ASN A 123 9.52 8.40 2.66
C ASN A 123 10.09 8.12 4.05
N LYS A 124 9.68 8.90 5.06
CA LYS A 124 10.10 8.69 6.45
C LYS A 124 9.62 7.34 6.99
N ALA A 125 8.36 6.98 6.75
CA ALA A 125 7.77 5.73 7.21
C ALA A 125 8.45 4.49 6.59
N LEU A 126 8.69 4.50 5.26
CA LEU A 126 9.41 3.41 4.59
C LEU A 126 10.85 3.31 5.09
N LYS A 127 11.53 4.45 5.29
CA LYS A 127 12.89 4.46 5.84
C LYS A 127 12.95 3.91 7.27
N ASP A 128 11.93 4.16 8.06
CA ASP A 128 11.79 3.61 9.42
C ASP A 128 11.66 2.08 9.41
N PHE A 129 10.84 1.56 8.49
CA PHE A 129 10.68 0.13 8.26
C PHE A 129 11.98 -0.54 7.82
N VAL A 130 12.66 0.03 6.83
CA VAL A 130 13.96 -0.47 6.35
C VAL A 130 15.00 -0.53 7.46
N ALA A 131 15.01 0.46 8.35
CA ALA A 131 15.99 0.54 9.42
C ALA A 131 15.74 -0.48 10.54
N GLU A 132 14.48 -0.76 10.86
CA GLU A 132 14.09 -1.55 12.03
C GLU A 132 12.93 -2.52 11.70
N PRO A 133 13.05 -3.40 10.69
CA PRO A 133 11.92 -4.21 10.21
C PRO A 133 11.39 -5.17 11.27
N LEU A 134 12.26 -5.70 12.15
CA LEU A 134 11.90 -6.63 13.23
C LEU A 134 11.18 -5.96 14.41
N SER A 135 11.00 -4.64 14.38
CA SER A 135 10.21 -3.91 15.38
C SER A 135 8.74 -3.77 15.00
N TYR A 136 8.38 -4.21 13.80
CA TYR A 136 7.02 -4.17 13.29
C TYR A 136 6.25 -5.40 13.77
N ASP A 137 4.98 -5.23 14.10
CA ASP A 137 4.04 -6.31 14.45
C ASP A 137 3.97 -7.43 13.41
N LEU A 138 4.20 -7.13 12.13
CA LEU A 138 4.32 -8.12 11.07
C LEU A 138 5.40 -9.20 11.37
N SER A 139 6.48 -8.82 12.07
CA SER A 139 7.57 -9.74 12.44
C SER A 139 7.13 -10.85 13.40
N GLU A 140 5.97 -10.73 14.05
CA GLU A 140 5.39 -11.79 14.88
C GLU A 140 4.84 -12.95 14.02
N MET A 141 4.51 -12.67 12.76
CA MET A 141 3.95 -13.65 11.81
C MET A 141 4.93 -14.07 10.72
N CYS A 142 5.95 -13.26 10.45
CA CYS A 142 6.94 -13.51 9.41
C CYS A 142 8.30 -13.88 10.02
N PRO A 143 9.00 -14.90 9.49
CA PRO A 143 10.38 -15.20 9.88
C PRO A 143 11.29 -13.99 9.69
N GLU A 144 12.32 -13.87 10.54
CA GLU A 144 13.31 -12.77 10.48
C GLU A 144 13.94 -12.63 9.08
N GLU A 145 14.32 -13.76 8.45
CA GLU A 145 14.90 -13.77 7.10
C GLU A 145 13.97 -13.11 6.07
N VAL A 146 12.67 -13.41 6.14
CA VAL A 146 11.65 -12.81 5.28
C VAL A 146 11.49 -11.32 5.57
N MET A 147 11.44 -10.91 6.84
CA MET A 147 11.36 -9.49 7.20
C MET A 147 12.52 -8.67 6.65
N LEU A 148 13.72 -9.24 6.64
CA LEU A 148 14.91 -8.59 6.08
C LEU A 148 14.84 -8.50 4.54
N GLU A 149 14.35 -9.53 3.85
CA GLU A 149 14.13 -9.48 2.40
C GLU A 149 13.08 -8.42 2.01
N ILE A 150 11.98 -8.33 2.76
CA ILE A 150 10.95 -7.29 2.54
C ILE A 150 11.57 -5.90 2.74
N ALA A 151 12.41 -5.72 3.76
CA ALA A 151 13.10 -4.45 4.02
C ALA A 151 14.05 -4.05 2.87
N GLU A 152 14.78 -5.00 2.29
CA GLU A 152 15.65 -4.74 1.13
C GLU A 152 14.83 -4.28 -0.09
N ILE A 153 13.74 -4.99 -0.41
CA ILE A 153 12.83 -4.63 -1.52
C ILE A 153 12.17 -3.26 -1.27
N CYS A 154 11.77 -3.01 -0.02
CA CYS A 154 11.19 -1.73 0.39
C CYS A 154 12.19 -0.57 0.21
N GLU A 155 13.47 -0.77 0.51
CA GLU A 155 14.49 0.28 0.34
C GLU A 155 14.72 0.61 -1.14
N GLU A 156 14.72 -0.39 -2.03
CA GLU A 156 14.79 -0.16 -3.47
C GLU A 156 13.56 0.62 -3.96
N LEU A 157 12.36 0.20 -3.58
CA LEU A 157 11.12 0.90 -3.89
C LEU A 157 11.15 2.36 -3.42
N ARG A 158 11.57 2.58 -2.16
CA ARG A 158 11.66 3.91 -1.54
C ARG A 158 12.59 4.83 -2.31
N LYS A 159 13.77 4.35 -2.72
CA LYS A 159 14.74 5.14 -3.51
C LYS A 159 14.16 5.55 -4.85
N GLU A 160 13.56 4.63 -5.59
CA GLU A 160 12.98 4.96 -6.90
C GLU A 160 11.79 5.91 -6.81
N LEU A 161 11.01 5.80 -5.73
CA LEU A 161 9.86 6.66 -5.51
C LEU A 161 10.27 8.08 -5.10
N PHE A 162 11.30 8.25 -4.26
CA PHE A 162 11.59 9.55 -3.61
C PHE A 162 12.96 10.16 -3.91
N GLU A 163 13.93 9.40 -4.41
CA GLU A 163 15.31 9.86 -4.64
C GLU A 163 15.70 9.92 -6.12
N GLU A 164 14.97 9.23 -7.00
CA GLU A 164 15.14 9.24 -8.47
C GLU A 164 14.09 10.07 -9.22
#